data_AF-A0AAW8F9H3-F1
#
_entry.id   AF-A0AAW8F9H3-F1
#
_cell.length_a   1.000
_cell.length_b   1.000
_cell.length_c   1.000
_cell.angle_alpha   90.00
_cell.angle_beta   90.00
_cell.angle_gamma   90.00
#
_symmetry.space_group_name_H-M   'P 1'
#
loop_
_entity.id
_entity.type
_entity.pdbx_description
1 polymer ?
#
loop_
_entity_poly.entity_id
_entity_poly.type
_entity_poly.pdbx_seq_one_letter_code
_entity_poly.pdbx_strand_id
1 'polypeptide(L)'
;MASRTHRSPSPGRRRTALVSVAAAVVVAVVAALIVAFGPDHETDTAGSAAATAVAGTRDTPTPTAQEPKPATASPSASARTSSPKATASTASPRPSTAPVSHPARKVSASASLTGRIKPGVSYEGVATFYDVGNGDGACLYGPTDDVMTAAMNHTDYETSKACGAYIRVRAGSGASVTVRITNECPLPCAPGQLDLSPQAFAKLAAPVQGRIPITWSLLSPSTSDTVSIRYKTGSSRYWCGVQAIGHRNPLARLEVETASGWKELPRTDYNYFLSEQGSGCGGAIRITDIYGERLEIDGIGVKPDVVQPTRVQFAQH
;
A
#
# COMPACT_ATOMS: atom_id res chain seq x y z
N MET A 1 -66.88 -47.72 -16.75
CA MET A 1 -65.52 -48.16 -17.11
C MET A 1 -65.23 -47.75 -18.54
N ALA A 2 -64.30 -46.82 -18.76
CA ALA A 2 -63.48 -46.65 -19.97
C ALA A 2 -62.67 -45.35 -19.83
N SER A 3 -61.39 -45.48 -19.49
CA SER A 3 -60.44 -44.37 -19.37
C SER A 3 -59.97 -43.92 -20.76
N ARG A 4 -60.03 -42.63 -21.06
CA ARG A 4 -59.38 -42.01 -22.23
C ARG A 4 -58.08 -41.32 -21.79
N THR A 5 -56.98 -41.77 -22.37
CA THR A 5 -55.63 -41.22 -22.24
C THR A 5 -55.46 -39.99 -23.15
N HIS A 6 -55.01 -38.87 -22.58
CA HIS A 6 -54.53 -37.71 -23.34
C HIS A 6 -53.00 -37.70 -23.37
N ARG A 7 -52.45 -37.64 -24.59
CA ARG A 7 -51.02 -37.58 -24.89
C ARG A 7 -50.62 -36.12 -25.16
N SER A 8 -49.68 -35.57 -24.41
CA SER A 8 -49.11 -34.23 -24.64
C SER A 8 -48.00 -34.24 -25.70
N PRO A 9 -47.88 -33.22 -26.57
CA PRO A 9 -46.76 -33.10 -27.52
C PRO A 9 -45.56 -32.34 -26.92
N SER A 10 -44.33 -32.76 -27.28
CA SER A 10 -43.08 -32.16 -26.81
C SER A 10 -42.70 -30.86 -27.55
N PRO A 11 -42.06 -29.87 -26.91
CA PRO A 11 -41.63 -28.63 -27.57
C PRO A 11 -40.16 -28.71 -28.03
N GLY A 12 -39.92 -28.85 -29.33
CA GLY A 12 -38.57 -29.02 -29.88
C GLY A 12 -38.33 -28.37 -31.24
N ARG A 13 -38.84 -27.15 -31.49
CA ARG A 13 -38.62 -26.51 -32.82
C ARG A 13 -38.64 -24.98 -32.90
N ARG A 14 -38.29 -24.25 -31.82
CA ARG A 14 -38.21 -22.77 -31.85
C ARG A 14 -36.86 -22.15 -31.48
N ARG A 15 -35.82 -22.93 -31.17
CA ARG A 15 -34.51 -22.38 -30.72
C ARG A 15 -33.46 -22.17 -31.82
N THR A 16 -33.68 -22.65 -33.04
CA THR A 16 -32.64 -22.58 -34.11
C THR A 16 -32.72 -21.33 -34.99
N ALA A 17 -33.82 -20.59 -35.01
CA ALA A 17 -33.97 -19.42 -35.89
C ALA A 17 -33.39 -18.10 -35.30
N LEU A 18 -33.21 -18.01 -33.98
CA LEU A 18 -32.71 -16.79 -33.33
C LEU A 18 -31.17 -16.72 -33.24
N VAL A 19 -30.46 -17.84 -33.39
CA VAL A 19 -29.00 -17.88 -33.25
C VAL A 19 -28.29 -17.38 -34.53
N SER A 20 -28.92 -17.52 -35.70
CA SER A 20 -28.30 -17.13 -36.97
C SER A 20 -28.30 -15.62 -37.25
N VAL A 21 -29.29 -14.88 -36.72
CA VAL A 21 -29.38 -13.42 -36.93
C VAL A 21 -28.41 -12.67 -36.00
N ALA A 22 -28.20 -13.15 -34.78
CA ALA A 22 -27.28 -12.53 -33.83
C ALA A 22 -25.81 -12.66 -34.27
N ALA A 23 -25.43 -13.78 -34.89
CA ALA A 23 -24.06 -13.99 -35.36
C ALA A 23 -23.67 -13.06 -36.53
N ALA A 24 -24.60 -12.77 -37.45
CA ALA A 24 -24.33 -11.92 -38.60
C ALA A 24 -24.13 -10.44 -38.22
N VAL A 25 -24.84 -9.95 -37.19
CA VAL A 25 -24.70 -8.57 -36.70
C VAL A 25 -23.35 -8.36 -35.99
N VAL A 26 -22.85 -9.37 -35.26
CA VAL A 26 -21.55 -9.27 -34.57
C VAL A 26 -20.37 -9.22 -35.55
N VAL A 27 -20.41 -10.00 -36.64
CA VAL A 27 -19.32 -9.99 -37.64
C VAL A 27 -19.24 -8.66 -38.39
N ALA A 28 -20.39 -8.06 -38.73
CA ALA A 28 -20.42 -6.76 -39.41
C ALA A 28 -19.91 -5.60 -38.53
N VAL A 29 -20.18 -5.63 -37.22
CA VAL A 29 -19.70 -4.61 -36.27
C VAL A 29 -18.19 -4.75 -36.00
N VAL A 30 -17.66 -5.98 -35.94
CA VAL A 30 -16.21 -6.22 -35.77
C VAL A 30 -15.42 -5.78 -37.01
N ALA A 31 -15.93 -6.03 -38.23
CA ALA A 31 -15.28 -5.57 -39.46
C ALA A 31 -15.24 -4.03 -39.58
N ALA A 32 -16.30 -3.33 -39.14
CA ALA A 32 -16.34 -1.87 -39.16
C ALA A 32 -15.39 -1.22 -38.13
N LEU A 33 -15.14 -1.87 -36.99
CA LEU A 33 -14.22 -1.37 -35.96
C LEU A 33 -12.74 -1.52 -36.34
N ILE A 34 -12.38 -2.52 -37.15
CA ILE A 34 -10.99 -2.71 -37.61
C ILE A 34 -10.60 -1.68 -38.68
N VAL A 35 -11.55 -1.24 -39.51
CA VAL A 35 -11.31 -0.19 -40.53
C VAL A 35 -11.28 1.21 -39.91
N ALA A 36 -12.02 1.45 -38.82
CA ALA A 36 -12.09 2.77 -38.18
C ALA A 36 -11.00 3.03 -37.11
N PHE A 37 -10.38 1.98 -36.55
CA PHE A 37 -9.41 2.09 -35.45
C PHE A 37 -8.15 1.22 -35.63
N GLY A 38 -7.86 0.79 -36.86
CA GLY A 38 -6.58 0.14 -37.17
C GLY A 38 -5.43 1.14 -37.09
N PRO A 39 -4.24 0.75 -36.58
CA PRO A 39 -3.07 1.62 -36.57
C PRO A 39 -2.58 1.84 -38.01
N ASP A 40 -2.42 3.11 -38.40
CA ASP A 40 -1.82 3.49 -39.67
C ASP A 40 -0.40 2.93 -39.79
N HIS A 41 -0.18 2.20 -40.87
CA HIS A 41 1.09 1.59 -41.22
C HIS A 41 1.91 2.61 -42.02
N GLU A 42 2.83 3.34 -41.38
CA GLU A 42 3.91 4.04 -42.07
C GLU A 42 5.23 3.27 -41.89
N THR A 43 5.63 2.59 -42.96
CA THR A 43 7.01 2.24 -43.25
C THR A 43 7.60 3.37 -44.09
N ASP A 44 8.69 4.00 -43.66
CA ASP A 44 9.96 3.80 -44.36
C ASP A 44 11.17 4.59 -43.81
N THR A 45 12.27 3.83 -43.71
CA THR A 45 13.65 4.18 -44.07
C THR A 45 14.57 4.92 -43.10
N ALA A 46 15.69 4.22 -42.87
CA ALA A 46 16.91 4.60 -42.20
C ALA A 46 17.57 5.89 -42.72
N GLY A 47 18.21 6.62 -41.80
CA GLY A 47 19.13 7.71 -42.09
C GLY A 47 20.12 7.90 -40.95
N SER A 48 21.28 7.25 -41.07
CA SER A 48 22.47 7.47 -40.25
C SER A 48 23.02 8.87 -40.49
N ALA A 49 23.30 9.63 -39.42
CA ALA A 49 24.32 10.67 -39.42
C ALA A 49 24.80 10.97 -37.99
N ALA A 50 26.08 10.70 -37.77
CA ALA A 50 26.86 11.13 -36.62
C ALA A 50 27.19 12.63 -36.70
N ALA A 51 27.36 13.27 -35.53
CA ALA A 51 28.14 14.48 -35.23
C ALA A 51 27.56 15.11 -33.95
N THR A 52 28.26 15.66 -32.97
CA THR A 52 29.68 15.85 -32.64
C THR A 52 29.69 16.30 -31.18
N ALA A 53 30.72 15.88 -30.44
CA ALA A 53 31.01 16.34 -29.09
C ALA A 53 31.22 17.86 -29.01
N VAL A 54 30.75 18.49 -27.93
CA VAL A 54 31.34 19.75 -27.45
C VAL A 54 31.52 19.67 -25.94
N ALA A 55 32.78 19.79 -25.54
CA ALA A 55 33.24 19.95 -24.18
C ALA A 55 33.04 21.40 -23.70
N GLY A 56 32.78 21.58 -22.40
CA GLY A 56 32.89 22.84 -21.68
C GLY A 56 32.84 22.56 -20.18
N THR A 57 34.00 22.31 -19.55
CA THR A 57 34.66 23.22 -18.57
C THR A 57 33.74 23.57 -17.39
N ARG A 58 33.85 22.83 -16.27
CA ARG A 58 34.46 23.28 -14.99
C ARG A 58 34.25 24.76 -14.70
N ASP A 59 33.49 25.07 -13.66
CA ASP A 59 33.93 26.00 -12.63
C ASP A 59 33.19 25.75 -11.30
N THR A 60 34.00 25.52 -10.28
CA THR A 60 33.66 25.44 -8.85
C THR A 60 33.84 26.84 -8.27
N PRO A 61 33.02 27.26 -7.28
CA PRO A 61 33.67 27.79 -6.08
C PRO A 61 32.96 27.38 -4.78
N THR A 62 33.75 26.80 -3.87
CA THR A 62 33.58 26.91 -2.41
C THR A 62 34.95 27.33 -1.90
N PRO A 63 35.05 28.35 -1.03
CA PRO A 63 35.11 28.06 0.41
C PRO A 63 34.38 29.15 1.24
N THR A 64 33.88 28.88 2.45
CA THR A 64 34.73 28.92 3.65
C THR A 64 33.88 28.51 4.85
N ALA A 65 34.46 27.63 5.67
CA ALA A 65 34.00 27.26 7.00
C ALA A 65 34.35 28.34 8.03
N GLN A 66 33.48 28.56 9.02
CA GLN A 66 33.83 29.30 10.22
C GLN A 66 33.07 28.77 11.45
N GLU A 67 33.81 28.12 12.34
CA GLU A 67 33.51 27.93 13.78
C GLU A 67 34.90 27.84 14.47
N PRO A 68 35.16 28.52 15.62
CA PRO A 68 34.84 28.00 16.98
C PRO A 68 34.39 29.03 18.05
N LYS A 69 33.47 28.58 18.94
CA LYS A 69 33.41 28.60 20.46
C LYS A 69 34.03 29.79 21.25
N PRO A 70 33.78 30.03 22.58
CA PRO A 70 32.97 29.29 23.58
C PRO A 70 32.23 30.11 24.68
N ALA A 71 31.69 29.37 25.67
CA ALA A 71 31.51 29.69 27.10
C ALA A 71 30.20 30.43 27.49
N THR A 72 29.54 30.24 28.63
CA THR A 72 29.59 29.33 29.81
C THR A 72 28.38 29.72 30.69
N ALA A 73 28.01 28.85 31.64
CA ALA A 73 27.28 29.13 32.90
C ALA A 73 25.77 28.84 32.95
N SER A 74 25.47 27.65 33.46
CA SER A 74 24.47 27.43 34.54
C SER A 74 25.01 28.12 35.83
N PRO A 75 24.17 28.56 36.80
CA PRO A 75 23.61 27.58 37.75
C PRO A 75 22.27 27.94 38.43
N SER A 76 21.78 26.92 39.15
CA SER A 76 21.12 26.97 40.47
C SER A 76 19.60 27.16 40.59
N ALA A 77 18.95 26.03 40.86
CA ALA A 77 18.10 25.75 42.03
C ALA A 77 17.47 26.91 42.80
N SER A 78 16.15 26.84 43.01
CA SER A 78 15.62 26.63 44.37
C SER A 78 14.16 26.21 44.34
N ALA A 79 13.86 25.15 45.08
CA ALA A 79 12.52 24.75 45.47
C ALA A 79 11.84 25.84 46.32
N ARG A 80 10.50 25.92 46.25
CA ARG A 80 9.65 26.28 47.40
C ARG A 80 8.21 25.79 47.22
N THR A 81 7.80 25.14 48.29
CA THR A 81 6.54 24.52 48.66
C THR A 81 5.47 25.56 48.97
N SER A 82 4.20 25.28 48.63
CA SER A 82 3.04 25.72 49.43
C SER A 82 1.76 24.97 49.04
N SER A 83 1.31 24.10 49.94
CA SER A 83 -0.08 23.64 50.04
C SER A 83 -1.01 24.79 50.45
N PRO A 84 -2.32 24.64 50.25
CA PRO A 84 -3.16 24.56 51.45
C PRO A 84 -4.34 23.56 51.39
N LYS A 85 -4.47 22.85 52.51
CA LYS A 85 -5.65 22.72 53.38
C LYS A 85 -6.94 22.11 52.79
N ALA A 86 -7.11 20.82 53.10
CA ALA A 86 -8.38 20.10 53.11
C ALA A 86 -9.33 20.62 54.20
N THR A 87 -10.62 20.66 53.87
CA THR A 87 -11.72 20.90 54.82
C THR A 87 -12.54 19.62 54.92
N ALA A 88 -12.69 19.14 56.15
CA ALA A 88 -13.48 17.96 56.50
C ALA A 88 -14.98 18.30 56.47
N SER A 89 -15.80 17.35 56.01
CA SER A 89 -17.22 17.34 56.36
C SER A 89 -17.71 15.90 56.53
N THR A 90 -18.31 15.68 57.70
CA THR A 90 -18.76 14.42 58.29
C THR A 90 -20.17 14.09 57.80
N ALA A 91 -20.46 12.83 57.42
CA ALA A 91 -21.81 12.29 57.41
C ALA A 91 -21.82 10.75 57.55
N SER A 92 -22.70 10.26 58.43
CA SER A 92 -22.85 8.89 58.94
C SER A 92 -23.46 7.86 57.96
N PRO A 93 -23.37 6.54 58.26
CA PRO A 93 -23.62 5.45 57.30
C PRO A 93 -24.99 4.74 57.44
N ARG A 94 -25.55 4.24 56.33
CA ARG A 94 -26.49 3.09 56.24
C ARG A 94 -26.83 2.71 54.78
N PRO A 95 -27.37 1.51 54.48
CA PRO A 95 -26.75 0.18 54.44
C PRO A 95 -26.63 -0.41 53.00
N SER A 96 -25.84 -1.49 52.91
CA SER A 96 -25.52 -2.30 51.73
C SER A 96 -26.69 -2.71 50.82
N THR A 97 -26.45 -2.61 49.51
CA THR A 97 -27.03 -3.51 48.50
C THR A 97 -25.88 -4.12 47.68
N ALA A 98 -25.89 -5.44 47.53
CA ALA A 98 -24.85 -6.20 46.85
C ALA A 98 -24.89 -5.96 45.32
N PRO A 99 -23.75 -5.77 44.63
CA PRO A 99 -23.75 -5.78 43.18
C PRO A 99 -23.75 -7.22 42.67
N VAL A 100 -24.74 -7.53 41.84
CA VAL A 100 -24.82 -8.77 41.06
C VAL A 100 -23.63 -8.80 40.10
N SER A 101 -22.77 -9.80 40.26
CA SER A 101 -21.61 -10.06 39.42
C SER A 101 -22.04 -10.55 38.04
N HIS A 102 -22.18 -9.62 37.10
CA HIS A 102 -22.17 -9.97 35.68
C HIS A 102 -20.74 -10.37 35.29
N PRO A 103 -20.52 -11.51 34.62
CA PRO A 103 -19.19 -11.85 34.14
C PRO A 103 -18.75 -10.78 33.14
N ALA A 104 -17.66 -10.09 33.47
CA ALA A 104 -17.02 -9.15 32.57
C ALA A 104 -16.67 -9.89 31.27
N ARG A 105 -17.39 -9.56 30.19
CA ARG A 105 -17.04 -9.95 28.83
C ARG A 105 -15.62 -9.46 28.59
N LYS A 106 -14.66 -10.40 28.46
CA LYS A 106 -13.29 -10.10 28.04
C LYS A 106 -13.37 -9.41 26.67
N VAL A 107 -13.27 -8.09 26.66
CA VAL A 107 -13.12 -7.31 25.44
C VAL A 107 -11.67 -7.48 24.99
N SER A 108 -11.55 -8.17 23.86
CA SER A 108 -10.52 -8.06 22.83
C SER A 108 -9.06 -8.10 23.27
N ALA A 109 -8.40 -9.23 22.99
CA ALA A 109 -6.96 -9.23 22.77
C ALA A 109 -6.61 -8.09 21.80
N SER A 110 -5.65 -7.25 22.17
CA SER A 110 -5.04 -6.31 21.24
C SER A 110 -4.50 -7.12 20.07
N ALA A 111 -5.18 -7.09 18.92
CA ALA A 111 -4.70 -7.74 17.73
C ALA A 111 -3.31 -7.17 17.41
N SER A 112 -2.35 -8.05 17.12
CA SER A 112 -1.01 -7.64 16.71
C SER A 112 -1.12 -6.69 15.52
N LEU A 113 -0.59 -5.47 15.67
CA LEU A 113 -0.49 -4.51 14.57
C LEU A 113 0.48 -5.00 13.49
N THR A 114 1.44 -5.83 13.89
CA THR A 114 2.40 -6.44 12.98
C THR A 114 1.82 -7.68 12.32
N GLY A 115 1.97 -7.74 11.00
CA GLY A 115 1.67 -8.91 10.18
C GLY A 115 2.82 -9.93 10.13
N ARG A 116 2.96 -10.57 8.97
CA ARG A 116 4.00 -11.56 8.64
C ARG A 116 5.39 -10.98 8.63
N ILE A 117 5.55 -9.77 8.07
CA ILE A 117 6.81 -9.03 8.07
C ILE A 117 6.96 -8.23 9.38
N LYS A 118 8.03 -8.49 10.12
CA LYS A 118 8.24 -7.99 11.48
C LYS A 118 9.53 -7.19 11.60
N PRO A 119 9.55 -6.10 12.40
CA PRO A 119 10.77 -5.40 12.73
C PRO A 119 11.80 -6.31 13.40
N GLY A 120 13.09 -6.14 13.07
CA GLY A 120 14.19 -6.90 13.68
C GLY A 120 14.28 -8.38 13.30
N VAL A 121 13.37 -8.88 12.46
CA VAL A 121 13.42 -10.27 11.97
C VAL A 121 14.13 -10.32 10.62
N SER A 122 15.05 -11.27 10.49
CA SER A 122 15.66 -11.64 9.21
C SER A 122 14.95 -12.87 8.66
N TYR A 123 14.62 -12.82 7.39
CA TYR A 123 13.96 -13.90 6.64
C TYR A 123 14.94 -14.48 5.65
N GLU A 124 14.85 -15.78 5.42
CA GLU A 124 15.63 -16.48 4.40
C GLU A 124 14.74 -16.77 3.19
N GLY A 125 15.33 -16.79 2.01
CA GLY A 125 14.60 -17.14 0.81
C GLY A 125 15.48 -17.15 -0.43
N VAL A 126 14.83 -17.01 -1.57
CA VAL A 126 15.50 -16.91 -2.87
C VAL A 126 15.02 -15.66 -3.58
N ALA A 127 15.90 -15.06 -4.37
CA ALA A 127 15.56 -14.00 -5.30
C ALA A 127 15.57 -14.54 -6.73
N THR A 128 14.54 -14.18 -7.49
CA THR A 128 14.53 -14.18 -8.96
C THR A 128 14.35 -12.74 -9.45
N PHE A 129 14.15 -12.55 -10.75
CA PHE A 129 13.71 -11.27 -11.28
C PHE A 129 12.67 -11.44 -12.40
N TYR A 130 11.87 -10.41 -12.61
CA TYR A 130 10.81 -10.36 -13.61
C TYR A 130 10.77 -9.00 -14.30
N ASP A 131 10.01 -8.90 -15.40
CA ASP A 131 9.72 -7.61 -16.02
C ASP A 131 8.64 -6.86 -15.22
N VAL A 132 9.01 -5.72 -14.64
CA VAL A 132 8.13 -4.91 -13.79
C VAL A 132 7.09 -4.10 -14.58
N GLY A 133 7.16 -4.08 -15.91
CA GLY A 133 6.30 -3.26 -16.75
C GLY A 133 6.40 -1.78 -16.38
N ASN A 134 5.28 -1.13 -16.09
CA ASN A 134 5.24 0.26 -15.64
C ASN A 134 5.45 0.45 -14.12
N GLY A 135 5.69 -0.63 -13.37
CA GLY A 135 5.93 -0.58 -11.92
C GLY A 135 4.68 -0.46 -11.05
N ASP A 136 3.47 -0.46 -11.61
CA ASP A 136 2.21 -0.28 -10.88
C ASP A 136 1.95 -1.44 -9.89
N GLY A 137 2.13 -2.67 -10.39
CA GLY A 137 2.03 -3.91 -9.63
C GLY A 137 0.68 -4.13 -8.94
N ALA A 138 0.60 -5.17 -8.11
CA ALA A 138 -0.58 -5.47 -7.29
C ALA A 138 -0.86 -4.39 -6.24
N CYS A 139 0.14 -3.59 -5.83
CA CYS A 139 -0.07 -2.52 -4.87
C CYS A 139 -0.73 -1.27 -5.46
N LEU A 140 -0.93 -1.21 -6.79
CA LEU A 140 -1.58 -0.13 -7.52
C LEU A 140 -1.08 1.25 -7.11
N TYR A 141 0.24 1.51 -7.12
CA TYR A 141 0.78 2.85 -6.79
C TYR A 141 0.75 3.83 -7.97
N GLY A 142 0.41 3.35 -9.16
CA GLY A 142 0.53 4.04 -10.43
C GLY A 142 1.87 3.76 -11.13
N PRO A 143 1.99 4.12 -12.42
CA PRO A 143 3.24 4.04 -13.16
C PRO A 143 4.38 4.79 -12.46
N THR A 144 5.59 4.22 -12.49
CA THR A 144 6.76 4.81 -11.83
C THR A 144 8.05 4.44 -12.56
N ASP A 145 9.01 5.37 -12.57
CA ASP A 145 10.39 5.12 -13.03
C ASP A 145 11.28 4.53 -11.90
N ASP A 146 10.70 4.24 -10.74
CA ASP A 146 11.38 3.55 -9.63
C ASP A 146 11.78 2.13 -10.02
N VAL A 147 13.08 1.95 -10.22
CA VAL A 147 13.71 0.69 -10.62
C VAL A 147 14.20 -0.16 -9.44
N MET A 148 13.95 0.23 -8.19
CA MET A 148 14.37 -0.53 -7.00
C MET A 148 13.17 -1.13 -6.29
N THR A 149 12.46 -1.99 -7.01
CA THR A 149 11.22 -2.63 -6.55
C THR A 149 11.33 -4.14 -6.51
N ALA A 150 10.40 -4.77 -5.79
CA ALA A 150 10.24 -6.21 -5.72
C ALA A 150 8.77 -6.62 -5.58
N ALA A 151 8.46 -7.80 -6.10
CA ALA A 151 7.27 -8.57 -5.79
C ALA A 151 7.54 -9.52 -4.61
N MET A 152 6.61 -9.57 -3.66
CA MET A 152 6.70 -10.46 -2.50
C MET A 152 5.76 -11.64 -2.66
N ASN A 153 6.18 -12.84 -2.23
CA ASN A 153 5.33 -14.02 -2.28
C ASN A 153 3.97 -13.81 -1.58
N HIS A 154 2.92 -14.50 -2.04
CA HIS A 154 1.55 -14.40 -1.50
C HIS A 154 1.46 -14.45 0.04
N THR A 155 2.23 -15.34 0.68
CA THR A 155 2.16 -15.54 2.13
C THR A 155 2.68 -14.34 2.90
N ASP A 156 3.78 -13.74 2.46
CA ASP A 156 4.38 -12.59 3.14
C ASP A 156 3.82 -11.24 2.64
N TYR A 157 3.25 -11.20 1.43
CA TYR A 157 2.48 -10.08 0.91
C TYR A 157 1.23 -9.78 1.75
N GLU A 158 0.61 -10.85 2.28
CA GLU A 158 -0.44 -10.83 3.31
C GLU A 158 -1.57 -9.83 2.99
N THR A 159 -2.25 -10.02 1.84
CA THR A 159 -3.36 -9.16 1.39
C THR A 159 -2.94 -7.68 1.38
N SER A 160 -1.87 -7.38 0.65
CA SER A 160 -1.27 -6.05 0.51
C SER A 160 -0.70 -5.39 1.76
N LYS A 161 -0.63 -6.08 2.91
CA LYS A 161 0.01 -5.51 4.11
C LYS A 161 1.49 -5.23 3.92
N ALA A 162 2.15 -5.93 2.99
CA ALA A 162 3.54 -5.64 2.62
C ALA A 162 3.69 -4.45 1.66
N CYS A 163 2.63 -3.95 1.04
CA CYS A 163 2.72 -2.86 0.07
C CYS A 163 3.37 -1.62 0.68
N GLY A 164 4.33 -1.05 -0.04
CA GLY A 164 5.09 0.12 0.39
C GLY A 164 6.18 -0.17 1.43
N ALA A 165 6.31 -1.42 1.91
CA ALA A 165 7.41 -1.78 2.81
C ALA A 165 8.76 -1.61 2.10
N TYR A 166 9.73 -1.05 2.80
CA TYR A 166 11.13 -1.07 2.39
C TYR A 166 11.83 -2.25 3.05
N ILE A 167 12.55 -3.04 2.26
CA ILE A 167 13.34 -4.15 2.78
C ILE A 167 14.79 -4.05 2.31
N ARG A 168 15.72 -4.51 3.15
CA ARG A 168 17.10 -4.74 2.75
C ARG A 168 17.24 -6.19 2.34
N VAL A 169 17.64 -6.43 1.09
CA VAL A 169 17.94 -7.75 0.56
C VAL A 169 19.46 -7.93 0.54
N ARG A 170 19.95 -9.09 0.96
CA ARG A 170 21.37 -9.45 0.96
C ARG A 170 21.57 -10.80 0.26
N ALA A 171 22.53 -10.85 -0.65
CA ALA A 171 22.97 -12.10 -1.26
C ALA A 171 24.07 -12.76 -0.42
N GLY A 172 24.29 -14.07 -0.60
CA GLY A 172 25.38 -14.80 0.05
C GLY A 172 26.79 -14.28 -0.28
N SER A 173 26.94 -13.50 -1.36
CA SER A 173 28.17 -12.79 -1.73
C SER A 173 28.50 -11.59 -0.81
N GLY A 174 27.56 -11.16 0.03
CA GLY A 174 27.65 -9.93 0.82
C GLY A 174 27.10 -8.69 0.12
N ALA A 175 26.75 -8.77 -1.18
CA ALA A 175 26.07 -7.70 -1.88
C ALA A 175 24.68 -7.43 -1.28
N SER A 176 24.25 -6.17 -1.27
CA SER A 176 22.97 -5.79 -0.71
C SER A 176 22.29 -4.67 -1.48
N VAL A 177 20.96 -4.68 -1.49
CA VAL A 177 20.12 -3.65 -2.12
C VAL A 177 18.93 -3.35 -1.21
N THR A 178 18.46 -2.11 -1.23
CA THR A 178 17.18 -1.73 -0.61
C THR A 178 16.13 -1.66 -1.71
N VAL A 179 14.99 -2.31 -1.50
CA VAL A 179 13.88 -2.30 -2.45
C VAL A 179 12.57 -1.96 -1.76
N ARG A 180 11.62 -1.40 -2.51
CA ARG A 180 10.24 -1.20 -2.10
C ARG A 180 9.36 -2.33 -2.62
N ILE A 181 8.46 -2.84 -1.78
CA ILE A 181 7.47 -3.84 -2.20
C ILE A 181 6.32 -3.13 -2.92
N THR A 182 6.15 -3.44 -4.21
CA THR A 182 5.12 -2.83 -5.07
C THR A 182 4.23 -3.86 -5.75
N ASN A 183 4.58 -5.15 -5.66
CA ASN A 183 3.84 -6.20 -6.35
C ASN A 183 3.72 -7.47 -5.51
N GLU A 184 2.83 -8.36 -5.93
CA GLU A 184 2.69 -9.70 -5.41
C GLU A 184 3.29 -10.69 -6.40
N CYS A 185 4.11 -11.62 -5.90
CA CYS A 185 4.41 -12.84 -6.63
C CYS A 185 3.44 -13.92 -6.13
N PRO A 186 2.41 -14.30 -6.91
CA PRO A 186 1.49 -15.33 -6.49
C PRO A 186 2.19 -16.70 -6.43
N LEU A 187 1.44 -17.72 -5.99
CA LEU A 187 1.92 -19.11 -6.08
C LEU A 187 2.40 -19.42 -7.50
N PRO A 188 3.56 -20.08 -7.69
CA PRO A 188 4.26 -20.91 -6.70
C PRO A 188 5.41 -20.22 -5.94
N CYS A 189 5.50 -18.88 -5.90
CA CYS A 189 6.50 -18.20 -5.07
C CYS A 189 6.39 -18.64 -3.60
N ALA A 190 7.47 -19.20 -3.07
CA ALA A 190 7.49 -19.74 -1.71
C ALA A 190 7.58 -18.63 -0.65
N PRO A 191 7.14 -18.86 0.60
CA PRO A 191 7.44 -17.97 1.72
C PRO A 191 8.93 -17.62 1.79
N GLY A 192 9.24 -16.35 2.03
CA GLY A 192 10.60 -15.80 1.97
C GLY A 192 11.11 -15.45 0.56
N GLN A 193 10.48 -15.93 -0.51
CA GLN A 193 10.89 -15.60 -1.89
C GLN A 193 10.53 -14.16 -2.27
N LEU A 194 11.44 -13.53 -3.02
CA LEU A 194 11.26 -12.23 -3.66
C LEU A 194 11.48 -12.37 -5.17
N ASP A 195 10.67 -11.65 -5.95
CA ASP A 195 10.91 -11.49 -7.39
C ASP A 195 11.27 -10.03 -7.66
N LEU A 196 12.54 -9.76 -7.91
CA LEU A 196 13.08 -8.41 -7.96
C LEU A 196 12.87 -7.78 -9.34
N SER A 197 12.88 -6.45 -9.39
CA SER A 197 13.18 -5.77 -10.66
C SER A 197 14.55 -6.19 -11.21
N PRO A 198 14.75 -6.19 -12.55
CA PRO A 198 16.03 -6.58 -13.14
C PRO A 198 17.20 -5.74 -12.62
N GLN A 199 16.97 -4.45 -12.39
CA GLN A 199 17.94 -3.50 -11.89
C GLN A 199 18.31 -3.79 -10.44
N ALA A 200 17.33 -4.12 -9.58
CA ALA A 200 17.61 -4.53 -8.20
C ALA A 200 18.34 -5.88 -8.12
N PHE A 201 17.96 -6.86 -8.94
CA PHE A 201 18.65 -8.14 -9.01
C PHE A 201 20.11 -7.98 -9.45
N ALA A 202 20.36 -7.14 -10.45
CA ALA A 202 21.71 -6.84 -10.94
C ALA A 202 22.63 -6.21 -9.89
N LYS A 203 22.08 -5.64 -8.80
CA LYS A 203 22.88 -5.18 -7.63
C LYS A 203 23.34 -6.32 -6.73
N LEU A 204 22.67 -7.48 -6.80
CA LEU A 204 22.96 -8.65 -5.96
C LEU A 204 23.79 -9.71 -6.70
N ALA A 205 23.53 -9.89 -7.99
CA ALA A 205 24.08 -10.97 -8.79
C ALA A 205 24.08 -10.65 -10.30
N ALA A 206 24.92 -11.35 -11.06
CA ALA A 206 24.83 -11.32 -12.52
C ALA A 206 23.49 -11.95 -12.97
N PRO A 207 22.74 -11.32 -13.91
CA PRO A 207 21.43 -11.83 -14.35
C PRO A 207 21.43 -13.29 -14.83
N VAL A 208 22.55 -13.76 -15.40
CA VAL A 208 22.74 -15.15 -15.84
C VAL A 208 22.57 -16.18 -14.72
N GLN A 209 22.76 -15.79 -13.46
CA GLN A 209 22.52 -16.68 -12.33
C GLN A 209 21.03 -17.02 -12.17
N GLY A 210 20.12 -16.11 -12.55
CA GLY A 210 18.66 -16.29 -12.60
C GLY A 210 17.95 -16.43 -11.25
N ARG A 211 18.57 -17.16 -10.31
CA ARG A 211 18.03 -17.46 -8.99
C ARG A 211 19.17 -17.55 -7.98
N ILE A 212 19.08 -16.78 -6.90
CA ILE A 212 20.12 -16.74 -5.86
C ILE A 212 19.53 -16.89 -4.46
N PRO A 213 20.24 -17.52 -3.52
CA PRO A 213 19.85 -17.48 -2.11
C PRO A 213 20.05 -16.07 -1.55
N ILE A 214 19.08 -15.62 -0.74
CA ILE A 214 19.09 -14.30 -0.10
C ILE A 214 18.64 -14.37 1.36
N THR A 215 19.00 -13.34 2.11
CA THR A 215 18.28 -12.95 3.31
C THR A 215 17.67 -11.57 3.13
N TRP A 216 16.58 -11.28 3.84
CA TRP A 216 16.02 -9.94 3.84
C TRP A 216 15.41 -9.55 5.19
N SER A 217 15.37 -8.24 5.45
CA SER A 217 14.84 -7.67 6.69
C SER A 217 14.09 -6.37 6.39
N LEU A 218 13.03 -6.10 7.16
CA LEU A 218 12.30 -4.83 7.09
C LEU A 218 13.22 -3.64 7.46
N LEU A 219 13.01 -2.51 6.79
CA LEU A 219 13.65 -1.23 7.07
C LEU A 219 12.61 -0.14 7.34
N SER A 220 13.05 0.89 8.08
CA SER A 220 12.43 2.22 8.12
C SER A 220 13.46 3.25 7.63
N PRO A 221 13.54 3.51 6.31
CA PRO A 221 14.54 4.42 5.77
C PRO A 221 14.24 5.88 6.13
N SER A 222 15.27 6.72 6.17
CA SER A 222 15.10 8.17 6.16
C SER A 222 14.65 8.62 4.77
N THR A 223 13.42 9.14 4.67
CA THR A 223 12.87 9.72 3.43
C THR A 223 12.66 11.22 3.59
N SER A 224 12.83 11.98 2.50
CA SER A 224 12.34 13.37 2.41
C SER A 224 10.83 13.42 2.15
N ASP A 225 10.27 12.34 1.64
CA ASP A 225 8.88 12.26 1.20
C ASP A 225 7.94 12.16 2.41
N THR A 226 6.79 12.82 2.28
CA THR A 226 5.66 12.73 3.21
C THR A 226 4.63 11.74 2.68
N VAL A 227 3.74 11.29 3.57
CA VAL A 227 2.60 10.46 3.16
C VAL A 227 1.72 11.27 2.20
N SER A 228 1.20 10.61 1.17
CA SER A 228 0.13 11.14 0.32
C SER A 228 -1.09 10.24 0.41
N ILE A 229 -2.27 10.81 0.17
CA ILE A 229 -3.52 10.06 0.10
C ILE A 229 -4.07 10.13 -1.32
N ARG A 230 -4.49 8.99 -1.85
CA ARG A 230 -5.24 8.91 -3.10
C ARG A 230 -6.57 8.22 -2.86
N TYR A 231 -7.64 8.84 -3.35
CA TYR A 231 -8.93 8.18 -3.48
C TYR A 231 -8.98 7.39 -4.77
N LYS A 232 -9.46 6.15 -4.75
CA LYS A 232 -9.57 5.30 -5.94
C LYS A 232 -10.50 5.94 -6.97
N THR A 233 -10.25 5.71 -8.26
CA THR A 233 -11.22 5.98 -9.34
C THR A 233 -12.60 5.43 -8.96
N GLY A 234 -13.64 6.25 -9.13
CA GLY A 234 -15.01 5.93 -8.73
C GLY A 234 -15.37 6.32 -7.28
N SER A 235 -14.42 6.84 -6.49
CA SER A 235 -14.72 7.33 -5.14
C SER A 235 -15.65 8.55 -5.16
N SER A 236 -16.52 8.61 -4.17
CA SER A 236 -17.46 9.69 -3.91
C SER A 236 -17.76 9.74 -2.41
N ARG A 237 -18.72 10.57 -2.01
CA ARG A 237 -19.25 10.56 -0.64
C ARG A 237 -20.07 9.30 -0.30
N TYR A 238 -20.47 8.50 -1.30
CA TYR A 238 -21.33 7.32 -1.13
C TYR A 238 -20.54 6.01 -1.08
N TRP A 239 -19.30 6.04 -1.54
CA TRP A 239 -18.36 4.92 -1.54
C TRP A 239 -16.97 5.51 -1.76
N CYS A 240 -15.96 5.06 -1.02
CA CYS A 240 -14.58 5.43 -1.34
C CYS A 240 -13.59 4.31 -1.07
N GLY A 241 -12.58 4.22 -1.92
CA GLY A 241 -11.35 3.47 -1.64
C GLY A 241 -10.23 4.46 -1.34
N VAL A 242 -9.51 4.27 -0.24
CA VAL A 242 -8.43 5.16 0.19
C VAL A 242 -7.11 4.39 0.11
N GLN A 243 -6.10 4.99 -0.51
CA GLN A 243 -4.74 4.47 -0.52
C GLN A 243 -3.81 5.51 0.11
N ALA A 244 -2.94 5.05 0.99
CA ALA A 244 -1.83 5.85 1.50
C ALA A 244 -0.55 5.48 0.73
N ILE A 245 0.23 6.49 0.35
CA ILE A 245 1.39 6.38 -0.53
C ILE A 245 2.58 7.06 0.16
N GLY A 246 3.78 6.51 0.00
CA GLY A 246 5.01 7.14 0.50
C GLY A 246 5.24 7.02 2.01
N HIS A 247 4.47 6.18 2.71
CA HIS A 247 4.75 5.85 4.11
C HIS A 247 6.05 5.04 4.22
N ARG A 248 6.92 5.37 5.18
CA ARG A 248 8.21 4.67 5.35
C ARG A 248 8.12 3.33 6.07
N ASN A 249 7.06 3.14 6.87
CA ASN A 249 6.77 1.94 7.64
C ASN A 249 5.55 1.24 7.04
N PRO A 250 5.44 -0.09 7.10
CA PRO A 250 4.21 -0.79 6.69
C PRO A 250 3.00 -0.28 7.47
N LEU A 251 1.88 -0.10 6.77
CA LEU A 251 0.63 0.37 7.37
C LEU A 251 -0.18 -0.79 7.96
N ALA A 252 -0.43 -0.72 9.26
CA ALA A 252 -1.27 -1.70 9.95
C ALA A 252 -2.76 -1.41 9.71
N ARG A 253 -3.18 -0.13 9.80
CA ARG A 253 -4.59 0.27 9.75
C ARG A 253 -4.78 1.63 9.08
N LEU A 254 -5.95 1.80 8.47
CA LEU A 254 -6.46 3.08 8.02
C LEU A 254 -7.90 3.22 8.52
N GLU A 255 -8.18 4.36 9.13
CA GLU A 255 -9.45 4.70 9.73
C GLU A 255 -9.94 6.03 9.14
N VAL A 256 -11.25 6.19 9.04
CA VAL A 256 -11.89 7.46 8.64
C VAL A 256 -12.75 7.98 9.77
N GLU A 257 -12.81 9.29 9.93
CA GLU A 257 -13.66 9.94 10.91
C GLU A 257 -15.14 9.85 10.47
N THR A 258 -16.00 9.48 11.41
CA THR A 258 -17.46 9.42 11.23
C THR A 258 -18.14 10.16 12.38
N ALA A 259 -19.46 10.37 12.29
CA ALA A 259 -20.23 10.96 13.39
C ALA A 259 -20.15 10.18 14.71
N SER A 260 -19.86 8.87 14.65
CA SER A 260 -19.68 7.99 15.81
C SER A 260 -18.22 7.83 16.25
N GLY A 261 -17.30 8.62 15.68
CA GLY A 261 -15.86 8.51 15.89
C GLY A 261 -15.16 7.76 14.75
N TRP A 262 -13.99 7.20 15.04
CA TRP A 262 -13.12 6.58 14.04
C TRP A 262 -13.62 5.19 13.61
N LYS A 263 -13.71 4.98 12.30
CA LYS A 263 -14.06 3.69 11.69
C LYS A 263 -12.87 3.12 10.93
N GLU A 264 -12.40 1.95 11.34
CA GLU A 264 -11.41 1.17 10.59
C GLU A 264 -12.00 0.67 9.27
N LEU A 265 -11.25 0.84 8.20
CA LEU A 265 -11.62 0.38 6.86
C LEU A 265 -10.92 -0.96 6.56
N PRO A 266 -11.61 -1.94 5.95
CA PRO A 266 -10.98 -3.16 5.47
C PRO A 266 -9.99 -2.88 4.34
N ARG A 267 -8.81 -3.47 4.43
CA ARG A 267 -7.76 -3.47 3.39
C ARG A 267 -8.05 -4.54 2.33
N THR A 268 -7.89 -4.20 1.06
CA THR A 268 -7.99 -5.11 -0.08
C THR A 268 -6.66 -5.74 -0.44
N ASP A 269 -6.66 -6.78 -1.26
CA ASP A 269 -5.45 -7.36 -1.86
C ASP A 269 -4.73 -6.42 -2.84
N TYR A 270 -5.40 -5.38 -3.33
CA TYR A 270 -4.85 -4.36 -4.22
C TYR A 270 -4.49 -3.01 -3.53
N ASN A 271 -4.23 -3.04 -2.22
CA ASN A 271 -3.72 -1.91 -1.43
C ASN A 271 -4.62 -0.66 -1.39
N TYR A 272 -5.94 -0.87 -1.31
CA TYR A 272 -6.89 0.17 -0.95
C TYR A 272 -7.66 -0.24 0.30
N PHE A 273 -8.16 0.76 1.02
CA PHE A 273 -9.01 0.61 2.19
C PHE A 273 -10.41 1.11 1.86
N LEU A 274 -11.44 0.29 2.03
CA LEU A 274 -12.77 0.57 1.48
C LEU A 274 -13.77 1.03 2.52
N SER A 275 -14.44 2.16 2.27
CA SER A 275 -15.71 2.50 2.90
C SER A 275 -16.84 2.21 1.92
N GLU A 276 -17.39 0.99 2.00
CA GLU A 276 -18.38 0.49 1.04
C GLU A 276 -19.71 1.27 1.05
N GLN A 277 -20.07 1.85 2.20
CA GLN A 277 -21.30 2.64 2.36
C GLN A 277 -21.03 4.15 2.44
N GLY A 278 -19.81 4.60 2.10
CA GLY A 278 -19.46 6.02 2.03
C GLY A 278 -19.24 6.70 3.38
N SER A 279 -19.50 6.02 4.50
CA SER A 279 -19.30 6.59 5.84
C SER A 279 -17.85 7.04 6.04
N GLY A 280 -17.66 8.31 6.41
CA GLY A 280 -16.36 8.95 6.61
C GLY A 280 -15.58 9.32 5.34
N CYS A 281 -16.13 9.09 4.14
CA CYS A 281 -15.47 9.51 2.91
C CYS A 281 -15.36 11.04 2.82
N GLY A 282 -14.14 11.54 2.69
CA GLY A 282 -13.81 12.98 2.70
C GLY A 282 -13.69 13.60 4.09
N GLY A 283 -13.85 12.81 5.16
CA GLY A 283 -13.52 13.24 6.53
C GLY A 283 -12.03 13.11 6.84
N ALA A 284 -11.66 13.37 8.09
CA ALA A 284 -10.30 13.12 8.56
C ALA A 284 -9.92 11.64 8.43
N ILE A 285 -8.65 11.39 8.15
CA ILE A 285 -8.09 10.05 7.98
C ILE A 285 -7.06 9.82 9.07
N ARG A 286 -7.12 8.67 9.75
CA ARG A 286 -6.07 8.23 10.67
C ARG A 286 -5.39 7.00 10.13
N ILE A 287 -4.07 7.04 10.05
CA ILE A 287 -3.24 5.90 9.67
C ILE A 287 -2.42 5.43 10.86
N THR A 288 -2.34 4.11 11.06
CA THR A 288 -1.49 3.49 12.09
C THR A 288 -0.46 2.60 11.40
N ASP A 289 0.82 2.78 11.72
CA ASP A 289 1.87 1.87 11.23
C ASP A 289 2.01 0.62 12.11
N ILE A 290 2.85 -0.32 11.70
CA ILE A 290 3.10 -1.56 12.47
C ILE A 290 3.83 -1.33 13.81
N TYR A 291 4.40 -0.15 14.04
CA TYR A 291 5.05 0.24 15.30
C TYR A 291 4.05 0.87 16.28
N GLY A 292 2.83 1.16 15.82
CA GLY A 292 1.73 1.69 16.62
C GLY A 292 1.64 3.21 16.64
N GLU A 293 2.50 3.90 15.88
CA GLU A 293 2.37 5.34 15.70
C GLU A 293 1.11 5.65 14.88
N ARG A 294 0.41 6.72 15.28
CA ARG A 294 -0.80 7.18 14.61
C ARG A 294 -0.58 8.58 14.07
N LEU A 295 -0.90 8.76 12.80
CA LEU A 295 -0.93 10.07 12.15
C LEU A 295 -2.37 10.37 11.77
N GLU A 296 -2.83 11.58 12.09
CA GLU A 296 -4.12 12.11 11.68
C GLU A 296 -3.90 13.10 10.54
N ILE A 297 -4.74 12.99 9.52
CA ILE A 297 -4.63 13.68 8.25
C ILE A 297 -5.98 14.34 7.97
N ASP A 298 -6.00 15.66 7.98
CA ASP A 298 -7.19 16.48 7.75
C ASP A 298 -7.19 17.12 6.36
N GLY A 299 -8.36 17.58 5.92
CA GLY A 299 -8.49 18.42 4.72
C GLY A 299 -8.28 17.71 3.38
N ILE A 300 -8.30 16.37 3.36
CA ILE A 300 -8.19 15.58 2.12
C ILE A 300 -9.58 15.32 1.55
N GLY A 301 -10.00 16.16 0.61
CA GLY A 301 -11.28 15.98 -0.09
C GLY A 301 -11.30 14.75 -1.01
N VAL A 302 -12.49 14.24 -1.32
CA VAL A 302 -12.65 13.11 -2.26
C VAL A 302 -12.39 13.58 -3.69
N LYS A 303 -11.15 13.39 -4.15
CA LYS A 303 -10.71 13.63 -5.53
C LYS A 303 -10.22 12.31 -6.12
N PRO A 304 -11.08 11.58 -6.87
CA PRO A 304 -10.72 10.29 -7.43
C PRO A 304 -9.48 10.39 -8.32
N ASP A 305 -8.57 9.44 -8.14
CA ASP A 305 -7.32 9.27 -8.88
C ASP A 305 -6.32 10.44 -8.79
N VAL A 306 -6.52 11.34 -7.82
CA VAL A 306 -5.56 12.42 -7.53
C VAL A 306 -4.74 12.06 -6.31
N VAL A 307 -3.41 12.03 -6.47
CA VAL A 307 -2.47 11.94 -5.35
C VAL A 307 -2.44 13.28 -4.62
N GLN A 308 -2.89 13.29 -3.37
CA GLN A 308 -2.97 14.48 -2.53
C GLN A 308 -1.87 14.43 -1.47
N PRO A 309 -0.84 15.29 -1.55
CA PRO A 309 0.27 15.28 -0.60
C PRO A 309 -0.18 15.76 0.78
N THR A 310 0.40 15.17 1.82
CA THR A 310 0.26 15.63 3.20
C THR A 310 1.57 16.21 3.71
N ARG A 311 1.61 16.59 4.98
CA ARG A 311 2.81 17.10 5.67
C ARG A 311 3.32 16.16 6.76
N VAL A 312 2.74 14.95 6.86
CA VAL A 312 3.06 14.00 7.92
C VAL A 312 3.87 12.82 7.40
N GLN A 313 4.68 12.24 8.27
CA GLN A 313 5.44 11.02 8.02
C GLN A 313 5.67 10.32 9.36
N PHE A 314 5.73 8.99 9.34
CA PHE A 314 6.01 8.21 10.54
C PHE A 314 7.44 8.43 11.02
N ALA A 315 7.66 8.22 12.31
CA ALA A 315 8.96 8.12 12.93
C ALA A 315 9.80 7.01 12.29
N GLN A 316 11.11 7.22 12.34
CA GLN A 316 12.09 6.25 11.88
C GLN A 316 12.35 5.19 12.97
N HIS A 317 12.54 3.93 12.56
CA HIS A 317 12.78 2.78 13.43
C HIS A 317 13.97 1.92 13.01
#